data_AF-A0A397S3V5-F1
#
_entry.id   AF-A0A397S3V5-F1
#
_cell.length_a   1.000
_cell.length_b   1.000
_cell.length_c   1.000
_cell.angle_alpha   90.00
_cell.angle_beta   90.00
_cell.angle_gamma   90.00
#
_symmetry.space_group_name_H-M   'P 1'
#
loop_
_entity.id
_entity.type
_entity.pdbx_description
1 polymer ?
#
loop_
_entity_poly.entity_id
_entity_poly.type
_entity_poly.pdbx_seq_one_letter_code
_entity_poly.pdbx_strand_id
1 'polypeptide(L)'
;MESDVVPNNPPRKNFEEADKIIHLDYPQLGRATNYVNEIIAGEIKAGIPPEKIFIAGYSQGGLLTLAMALTSQHKLGGFISLCGLLPRSWLARRAHNPKVVGSSPTPVTKKLEHKEVSESKILI
;
A
#
# COMPACT_ATOMS: atom_id res chain seq x y z
N MET A 1 -12.88 26.72 31.94
CA MET A 1 -12.07 25.51 32.17
C MET A 1 -12.29 24.62 30.98
N GLU A 2 -11.24 24.51 30.16
CA GLU A 2 -11.02 23.75 28.93
C GLU A 2 -12.13 22.82 28.42
N SER A 3 -12.58 23.08 27.20
CA SER A 3 -13.28 22.11 26.37
C SER A 3 -12.29 21.04 25.91
N ASP A 4 -12.53 19.79 26.30
CA ASP A 4 -11.79 18.62 25.81
C ASP A 4 -12.04 18.41 24.32
N VAL A 5 -11.27 19.09 23.48
CA VAL A 5 -11.19 18.82 22.05
C VAL A 5 -10.43 17.51 21.88
N VAL A 6 -11.15 16.39 21.84
CA VAL A 6 -10.59 15.12 21.37
C VAL A 6 -10.15 15.34 19.92
N PRO A 7 -8.86 15.17 19.57
CA PRO A 7 -8.41 15.35 18.21
C PRO A 7 -9.17 14.41 17.27
N ASN A 8 -9.91 14.97 16.31
CA ASN A 8 -10.73 14.23 15.32
C ASN A 8 -9.91 13.37 14.33
N ASN A 9 -8.61 13.19 14.58
CA ASN A 9 -7.77 12.30 13.81
C ASN A 9 -6.75 11.66 14.77
N PRO A 10 -6.80 10.33 14.98
CA PRO A 10 -5.75 9.66 15.74
C PRO A 10 -4.40 9.97 15.07
N PRO A 11 -3.31 10.12 15.84
CA PRO A 11 -1.99 10.36 15.27
C PRO A 11 -1.70 9.27 14.24
N ARG A 12 -1.26 9.66 13.04
CA ARG A 12 -0.83 8.68 12.02
C ARG A 12 0.20 7.80 12.68
N LYS A 13 -0.10 6.51 12.86
CA LYS A 13 0.87 5.56 13.38
C LYS A 13 2.12 5.63 12.51
N ASN A 14 3.29 5.72 13.14
CA ASN A 14 4.56 5.73 12.44
C ASN A 14 4.82 4.33 11.85
N PHE A 15 4.35 4.09 10.63
CA PHE A 15 4.39 2.76 10.01
C PHE A 15 5.81 2.26 9.77
N GLU A 16 6.77 3.18 9.64
CA GLU A 16 8.18 2.85 9.47
C GLU A 16 8.76 2.19 10.74
N GLU A 17 8.24 2.55 11.91
CA GLU A 17 8.61 1.94 13.18
C GLU A 17 8.02 0.54 13.33
N ALA A 18 6.77 0.35 12.91
CA ALA A 18 6.14 -0.96 12.85
C ALA A 18 6.89 -1.92 11.91
N ASP A 19 7.36 -1.43 10.76
CA ASP A 19 8.13 -2.21 9.80
C ASP A 19 9.53 -2.59 10.34
N LYS A 20 10.15 -1.71 11.14
CA LYS A 20 11.41 -2.00 11.86
C LYS A 20 11.23 -3.07 12.93
N ILE A 21 10.13 -3.02 13.68
CA ILE A 21 9.81 -4.01 14.74
C ILE A 21 9.68 -5.42 14.16
N ILE A 22 9.11 -5.55 12.96
CA ILE A 22 8.95 -6.86 12.30
C ILE A 22 10.14 -7.25 11.42
N HIS A 23 11.24 -6.49 11.47
CA HIS A 23 12.45 -6.71 10.66
C HIS A 23 12.16 -6.87 9.15
N LEU A 24 11.24 -6.06 8.61
CA LEU A 24 10.89 -6.13 7.19
C LEU A 24 12.00 -5.50 6.33
N ASP A 25 12.71 -6.33 5.57
CA ASP A 25 13.73 -5.90 4.60
C ASP A 25 13.10 -5.75 3.20
N TYR A 26 12.88 -4.50 2.79
CA TYR A 26 12.30 -4.15 1.49
C TYR A 26 13.15 -4.56 0.29
N PRO A 27 14.48 -4.33 0.25
CA PRO A 27 15.35 -4.90 -0.78
C PRO A 27 15.24 -6.43 -0.92
N GLN A 28 15.20 -7.16 0.20
CA GLN A 28 15.01 -8.63 0.17
C GLN A 28 13.64 -9.01 -0.38
N LEU A 29 12.58 -8.32 0.04
CA LEU A 29 11.23 -8.53 -0.49
C LEU A 29 11.19 -8.30 -2.01
N GLY A 30 11.84 -7.24 -2.50
CA GLY A 30 11.92 -6.96 -3.93
C GLY A 30 12.63 -8.07 -4.71
N ARG A 31 13.74 -8.59 -4.18
CA ARG A 31 14.44 -9.75 -4.78
C ARG A 31 13.54 -10.99 -4.82
N ALA A 32 12.83 -11.28 -3.74
CA ALA A 32 11.91 -12.41 -3.68
C ALA A 32 10.74 -12.25 -4.67
N THR A 33 10.17 -11.05 -4.78
CA THR A 33 9.14 -10.74 -5.79
C THR A 33 9.65 -10.95 -7.21
N ASN A 34 10.86 -10.51 -7.53
CA ASN A 34 11.45 -10.72 -8.86
C ASN A 34 11.64 -12.21 -9.15
N TYR A 35 12.19 -12.96 -8.19
CA TYR A 35 12.38 -14.40 -8.31
C TYR A 35 11.06 -15.15 -8.57
N VAL A 36 9.99 -14.79 -7.85
CA VAL A 36 8.66 -15.37 -8.09
C VAL A 36 8.12 -15.01 -9.48
N ASN A 37 8.34 -13.79 -9.96
CA ASN A 37 7.96 -13.41 -11.33
C ASN A 37 8.70 -14.21 -12.40
N GLU A 38 9.99 -14.51 -12.19
CA GLU A 38 10.76 -15.37 -13.10
C GLU A 38 10.18 -16.78 -13.17
N ILE A 39 9.76 -17.34 -12.03
CA ILE A 39 9.08 -18.64 -11.98
C ILE A 39 7.75 -18.58 -12.76
N ILE A 40 6.91 -17.57 -12.50
CA ILE A 40 5.63 -17.39 -13.21
C ILE A 40 5.85 -17.28 -14.72
N ALA A 41 6.83 -16.50 -15.16
CA ALA A 41 7.16 -16.37 -16.58
C ALA A 41 7.62 -17.71 -17.19
N GLY A 42 8.37 -18.52 -16.43
CA GLY A 42 8.74 -19.88 -16.80
C GLY A 42 7.52 -20.79 -17.02
N GLU A 43 6.57 -20.80 -16.08
CA GLU A 43 5.34 -21.60 -16.17
C GLU A 43 4.46 -21.18 -17.35
N ILE A 44 4.32 -19.86 -17.58
CA ILE A 44 3.59 -19.34 -18.73
C ILE A 44 4.26 -19.76 -20.04
N LYS A 45 5.59 -19.69 -20.12
CA LYS A 45 6.36 -20.14 -21.28
C LYS A 45 6.22 -21.65 -21.52
N ALA A 46 6.06 -22.44 -20.47
CA ALA A 46 5.76 -23.86 -20.54
C ALA A 46 4.31 -24.16 -20.98
N GLY A 47 3.48 -23.13 -21.20
CA GLY A 47 2.12 -23.25 -21.72
C GLY A 47 1.04 -23.29 -20.64
N ILE A 48 1.37 -23.03 -19.36
CA ILE A 48 0.37 -22.94 -18.30
C ILE A 48 -0.32 -21.56 -18.38
N PRO A 49 -1.64 -21.49 -18.60
CA PRO A 49 -2.35 -20.22 -18.59
C PRO A 49 -2.22 -19.51 -17.24
N PRO A 50 -1.98 -18.18 -17.19
CA PRO A 50 -1.83 -17.44 -15.94
C PRO A 50 -2.99 -17.64 -14.95
N GLU A 51 -4.22 -17.78 -15.45
CA GLU A 51 -5.44 -17.98 -14.65
C GLU A 51 -5.47 -19.32 -13.91
N LYS A 52 -4.56 -20.25 -14.25
CA LYS A 52 -4.37 -21.52 -13.54
C LYS A 52 -3.22 -21.51 -12.54
N ILE A 53 -2.49 -20.39 -12.42
CA ILE A 53 -1.38 -20.24 -11.49
C ILE A 53 -1.89 -19.57 -10.21
N PHE A 54 -1.63 -20.19 -9.06
CA PHE A 54 -1.98 -19.66 -7.75
C PHE A 54 -0.72 -19.43 -6.93
N ILE A 55 -0.65 -18.31 -6.21
CA ILE A 55 0.43 -18.04 -5.26
C ILE A 55 -0.15 -18.18 -3.85
N ALA A 56 0.47 -19.02 -3.03
CA ALA A 56 0.09 -19.20 -1.64
C ALA A 56 1.32 -19.08 -0.74
N GLY A 57 1.12 -18.55 0.47
CA GLY A 57 2.22 -18.42 1.42
C GLY A 57 1.76 -18.20 2.85
N TYR A 58 2.57 -18.69 3.79
CA TYR A 58 2.37 -18.60 5.23
C TYR A 58 3.40 -17.64 5.86
N SER A 59 2.98 -16.83 6.85
CA SER A 59 3.86 -15.91 7.60
C SER A 59 4.61 -14.96 6.65
N GLN A 60 5.95 -15.03 6.57
CA GLN A 60 6.74 -14.24 5.62
C GLN A 60 6.36 -14.53 4.16
N GLY A 61 6.03 -15.78 3.83
CA GLY A 61 5.50 -16.15 2.51
C GLY A 61 4.13 -15.53 2.24
N GLY A 62 3.33 -15.28 3.28
CA GLY A 62 2.07 -14.54 3.17
C GLY A 62 2.30 -13.07 2.82
N LEU A 63 3.32 -12.44 3.44
CA LEU A 63 3.75 -11.09 3.07
C LEU A 63 4.22 -11.02 1.61
N LEU A 64 5.00 -12.00 1.14
CA LEU A 64 5.39 -12.09 -0.27
C LEU A 64 4.19 -12.31 -1.20
N THR A 65 3.24 -13.17 -0.80
CA THR A 65 2.01 -13.44 -1.56
C THR A 65 1.17 -12.18 -1.70
N LEU A 66 1.03 -11.39 -0.63
CA LEU A 66 0.35 -10.10 -0.67
C LEU A 66 1.10 -9.07 -1.52
N ALA A 67 2.43 -9.03 -1.45
CA ALA A 67 3.23 -8.20 -2.34
C ALA A 67 2.92 -8.56 -3.80
N MET A 68 3.01 -9.85 -4.16
CA MET A 68 2.67 -10.34 -5.49
C MET A 68 1.25 -9.98 -5.92
N ALA A 69 0.26 -10.13 -5.03
CA ALA A 69 -1.14 -9.82 -5.34
C ALA A 69 -1.35 -8.37 -5.77
N LEU A 70 -0.63 -7.45 -5.12
CA LEU A 70 -0.73 -6.03 -5.42
C LEU A 70 0.01 -5.65 -6.70
N THR A 71 0.92 -6.51 -7.18
CA THR A 71 1.96 -6.08 -8.13
C THR A 71 2.25 -6.95 -9.31
N SER A 72 1.66 -8.13 -9.33
CA SER A 72 1.65 -9.00 -10.49
C SER A 72 1.22 -8.22 -11.74
N GLN A 73 1.93 -8.44 -12.84
CA GLN A 73 1.56 -7.92 -14.15
C GLN A 73 0.53 -8.82 -14.86
N HIS A 74 0.40 -10.06 -14.40
CA HIS A 74 -0.52 -11.05 -14.92
C HIS A 74 -1.75 -11.19 -14.02
N LYS A 75 -2.90 -11.44 -14.64
CA LYS A 75 -4.10 -11.89 -13.94
C LYS A 75 -3.94 -13.37 -13.59
N LEU A 76 -3.43 -13.63 -12.40
CA LEU A 76 -3.27 -15.00 -11.90
C LEU A 76 -4.60 -15.59 -11.44
N GLY A 77 -4.64 -16.91 -11.25
CA GLY A 77 -5.82 -17.61 -10.73
C GLY A 77 -6.22 -17.17 -9.32
N GLY A 78 -5.25 -16.80 -8.50
CA GLY A 78 -5.51 -16.21 -7.20
C GLY A 78 -4.30 -16.15 -6.28
N PHE A 79 -4.51 -15.52 -5.12
CA PHE A 79 -3.50 -15.32 -4.08
C PHE A 79 -4.06 -15.76 -2.73
N ILE A 80 -3.33 -16.59 -1.99
CA ILE A 80 -3.74 -17.13 -0.68
C ILE A 80 -2.67 -16.79 0.36
N SER A 81 -2.91 -15.73 1.14
CA SER A 81 -2.00 -15.34 2.23
C SER A 81 -2.53 -15.84 3.57
N LEU A 82 -1.74 -16.69 4.23
CA LEU A 82 -2.03 -17.23 5.55
C LEU A 82 -1.15 -16.54 6.59
N CYS A 83 -1.75 -15.82 7.54
CA CYS A 83 -1.04 -15.11 8.62
C CYS A 83 0.05 -14.12 8.12
N GLY A 84 -0.05 -13.64 6.88
CA GLY A 84 0.87 -12.67 6.29
C GLY A 84 0.55 -11.23 6.70
N LEU A 85 1.58 -10.39 6.71
CA LEU A 85 1.44 -8.96 6.97
C LEU A 85 1.53 -8.16 5.65
N LEU A 86 0.72 -7.11 5.53
CA LEU A 86 0.68 -6.26 4.34
C LEU A 86 1.88 -5.29 4.30
N PRO A 87 2.71 -5.27 3.24
CA PRO A 87 3.83 -4.34 3.12
C PRO A 87 3.35 -2.91 2.76
N ARG A 88 2.91 -2.16 3.78
CA ARG A 88 2.17 -0.89 3.64
C ARG A 88 2.96 0.22 2.94
N SER A 89 4.26 0.35 3.15
CA SER A 89 5.04 1.42 2.50
C SER A 89 5.08 1.25 0.97
N TRP A 90 4.98 0.01 0.49
CA TRP A 90 4.96 -0.28 -0.94
C TRP A 90 3.60 0.00 -1.58
N LEU A 91 2.51 -0.19 -0.80
CA LEU A 91 1.17 0.23 -1.20
C LEU A 91 1.07 1.75 -1.36
N ALA A 92 1.63 2.52 -0.43
CA ALA A 92 1.64 3.99 -0.50
C ALA A 92 2.37 4.49 -1.75
N ARG A 93 3.51 3.88 -2.11
CA ARG A 93 4.27 4.23 -3.32
C ARG A 93 3.50 3.93 -4.61
N ARG A 94 2.65 2.90 -4.63
CA ARG A 94 1.80 2.57 -5.79
C ARG A 94 0.52 3.40 -5.85
N ALA A 95 -0.10 3.73 -4.72
CA ALA A 95 -1.25 4.62 -4.66
C ALA A 95 -0.91 6.05 -5.12
N HIS A 96 0.33 6.50 -4.91
CA HIS A 96 0.83 7.77 -5.42
C HIS A 96 1.31 7.73 -6.89
N ASN A 97 1.22 6.57 -7.57
CA ASN A 97 1.50 6.46 -9.00
C ASN A 97 0.18 6.52 -9.81
N PRO A 98 -0.14 7.63 -10.49
CA PRO A 98 -1.44 7.85 -11.15
C PRO A 98 -1.72 6.95 -12.36
N LYS A 99 -0.77 6.08 -12.75
CA LYS A 99 -0.95 5.12 -13.85
C LYS A 99 -1.56 3.78 -13.43
N VAL A 100 -1.89 3.58 -12.16
CA VAL A 100 -2.59 2.37 -11.70
C VAL A 100 -4.08 2.49 -12.08
N VAL A 101 -4.43 1.92 -13.23
CA VAL A 101 -5.82 1.76 -13.67
C VAL A 101 -6.63 1.08 -12.56
N GLY A 102 -7.69 1.75 -12.10
CA GLY A 102 -8.69 1.19 -11.18
C GLY A 102 -8.73 1.81 -9.78
N SER A 103 -7.74 2.59 -9.35
CA SER A 103 -7.89 3.43 -8.16
C SER A 103 -8.18 4.86 -8.57
N SER A 104 -9.44 5.27 -8.48
CA SER A 104 -9.79 6.67 -8.31
C SER A 104 -9.72 6.98 -6.81
N PRO A 105 -8.59 7.42 -6.23
CA PRO A 105 -8.63 8.02 -4.92
C PRO A 105 -9.27 9.40 -5.11
N THR A 106 -10.57 9.51 -4.86
CA THR A 106 -11.21 10.81 -4.74
C THR A 106 -10.48 11.57 -3.62
N PRO A 107 -9.87 12.74 -3.88
CA PRO A 107 -9.27 13.52 -2.81
C PRO A 107 -10.41 14.04 -1.93
N VAL A 108 -10.53 13.55 -0.70
CA VAL A 108 -11.37 14.20 0.32
C VAL A 108 -10.59 15.40 0.85
N THR A 109 -10.51 16.46 0.04
CA THR A 109 -10.23 17.81 0.51
C THR A 109 -11.22 18.74 -0.17
N LYS A 110 -12.43 18.85 0.40
CA LYS A 110 -13.18 20.10 0.21
C LYS A 110 -12.40 21.17 0.97
N LYS A 111 -11.64 21.97 0.24
CA LYS A 111 -11.08 23.23 0.72
C LYS A 111 -12.28 24.11 1.08
N LEU A 112 -12.56 24.26 2.37
CA LEU A 112 -13.55 25.24 2.83
C LEU A 112 -12.95 26.62 2.56
N GLU A 113 -13.46 27.29 1.54
CA GLU A 113 -13.24 28.72 1.35
C GLU A 113 -13.85 29.45 2.56
N HIS A 114 -13.00 30.02 3.41
CA HIS A 114 -13.43 31.03 4.34
C HIS A 114 -13.20 32.40 3.71
N LYS A 115 -14.33 33.03 3.39
CA LYS A 115 -14.52 34.40 2.91
C LYS A 115 -13.79 35.40 3.81
N GLU A 116 -13.08 36.34 3.18
CA GLU A 116 -12.43 37.47 3.84
C GLU A 116 -13.42 38.20 4.77
N VAL A 117 -12.98 38.44 6.01
CA VAL A 117 -13.52 39.50 6.86
C VAL A 117 -12.37 40.44 7.18
N SER A 118 -12.51 41.64 6.63
CA SER A 118 -11.68 42.81 6.86
C SER A 118 -11.75 43.20 8.34
N GLU A 119 -10.60 43.36 9.00
CA GLU A 119 -10.49 44.28 10.12
C GLU A 119 -9.25 45.18 10.01
N SER A 120 -9.53 46.43 10.37
CA SER A 120 -8.79 47.64 10.10
C SER A 120 -7.48 47.75 10.89
N LYS A 121 -6.55 48.52 10.32
CA LYS A 121 -5.39 49.13 10.98
C LYS A 121 -5.72 49.57 12.42
N ILE A 122 -4.79 49.35 13.35
CA ILE A 122 -4.29 50.39 14.26
C ILE A 122 -2.83 50.10 14.57
N LEU A 123 -2.03 51.13 14.30
CA LEU A 123 -0.63 51.32 14.62
C LEU A 123 -0.61 52.21 15.87
N ILE A 124 -0.14 51.71 17.01
CA ILE A 124 0.69 52.41 18.02
C ILE A 124 1.56 51.35 18.68
#